data_AF-A0A933CN92-F1
#
_entry.id   AF-A0A933CN92-F1
#
_cell.length_a   1.000
_cell.length_b   1.000
_cell.length_c   1.000
_cell.angle_alpha   90.00
_cell.angle_beta   90.00
_cell.angle_gamma   90.00
#
_symmetry.space_group_name_H-M   'P 1'
#
loop_
_entity.id
_entity.type
_entity.pdbx_description
1 polymer ?
#
loop_
_entity_poly.entity_id
_entity_poly.type
_entity_poly.pdbx_seq_one_letter_code
_entity_poly.pdbx_strand_id
1 'polypeptide(L)'
;MQVKVLFFGQLKDVVGTAEERVELPEGASVADLFSHYQRRFPRWADFRPSLAVAVNQEYADSAAPLRGGDEVAFLPPVSGGATDDIVELARAPINPQELLARLKAPADGAVVVFDGIVRNQSKGRQTLYLDYEAYEPMARRQMEEIVTELRSRWAVDRVAVVHRLGRLQIGETSVWIGVSAAHRAAAFEACRHAIERLKRTVPIWKKEYFADGAVWVEGEQPPAELEASPARQES
;
A
#
# COMPACT_ATOMS: atom_id res chain seq x y z
N MET A 1 -9.11 7.77 37.96
CA MET A 1 -7.73 8.20 37.69
C MET A 1 -7.62 9.26 36.59
N GLN A 2 -6.55 10.07 36.62
CA GLN A 2 -6.21 11.03 35.56
C GLN A 2 -4.98 10.54 34.79
N VAL A 3 -5.02 10.61 33.45
CA VAL A 3 -3.91 10.28 32.56
C VAL A 3 -3.58 11.46 31.65
N LYS A 4 -2.32 11.57 31.21
CA LYS A 4 -1.88 12.51 30.18
C LYS A 4 -1.95 11.82 28.83
N VAL A 5 -2.63 12.41 27.85
CA VAL A 5 -2.73 11.85 26.50
C VAL A 5 -1.96 12.73 25.53
N LEU A 6 -1.11 12.11 24.71
CA LEU A 6 -0.36 12.76 23.66
C LEU A 6 -0.91 12.37 22.28
N PHE A 7 -1.02 13.37 21.40
CA PHE A 7 -1.44 13.19 20.02
C PHE A 7 -0.35 13.62 19.05
N PHE A 8 -0.27 12.90 17.95
CA PHE A 8 0.71 13.14 16.90
C PHE A 8 0.04 13.15 15.52
N GLY A 9 0.70 13.75 14.54
CA GLY A 9 0.21 13.83 13.16
C GLY A 9 -1.24 14.32 13.06
N GLN A 10 -2.03 13.62 12.23
CA GLN A 10 -3.44 13.95 11.95
C GLN A 10 -4.34 13.89 13.19
N LEU A 11 -3.95 13.18 14.26
CA LEU A 11 -4.74 13.16 15.49
C LEU A 11 -4.72 14.51 16.21
N LYS A 12 -3.65 15.30 16.06
CA LYS A 12 -3.61 16.67 16.59
C LYS A 12 -4.64 17.57 15.91
N ASP A 13 -4.86 17.39 14.61
CA ASP A 13 -5.83 18.16 13.85
C ASP A 13 -7.27 17.76 14.19
N VAL A 14 -7.50 16.47 14.44
CA VAL A 14 -8.81 15.94 14.86
C VAL A 14 -9.18 16.42 16.26
N VAL A 15 -8.23 16.40 17.19
CA VAL A 15 -8.48 16.74 18.60
C VAL A 15 -8.34 18.25 18.87
N GLY A 16 -7.55 18.95 18.05
CA GLY A 16 -7.27 20.38 18.17
C GLY A 16 -6.16 20.74 19.18
N THR A 17 -5.49 19.75 19.78
CA THR A 17 -4.38 19.94 20.71
C THR A 17 -3.32 18.84 20.54
N ALA A 18 -2.09 19.12 20.97
CA ALA A 18 -1.00 18.14 21.01
C ALA A 18 -1.07 17.23 22.25
N GLU A 19 -1.70 17.70 23.32
CA GLU A 19 -1.89 16.92 24.54
C GLU A 19 -3.14 17.38 25.31
N GLU A 20 -3.74 16.47 26.08
CA GLU A 20 -4.74 16.80 27.08
C GLU A 20 -4.69 15.85 28.28
N ARG A 21 -5.35 16.24 29.38
CA ARG A 21 -5.54 15.36 30.55
C ARG A 21 -6.96 14.81 30.54
N VAL A 22 -7.09 13.49 30.69
CA VAL A 22 -8.38 12.81 30.68
C VAL A 22 -8.62 12.11 32.00
N GLU A 23 -9.84 12.26 32.52
CA GLU A 23 -10.33 11.47 33.66
C GLU A 23 -10.98 10.18 33.17
N LEU A 24 -10.52 9.06 33.71
CA LEU A 24 -11.02 7.72 33.43
C LEU A 24 -11.40 6.99 34.73
N PRO A 25 -12.33 6.03 34.69
CA PRO A 25 -12.58 5.11 35.80
C PRO A 25 -11.30 4.41 36.25
N GLU A 26 -11.21 4.05 37.54
CA GLU A 26 -10.12 3.20 38.04
C GLU A 26 -10.08 1.86 37.30
N GLY A 27 -8.89 1.43 36.89
CA GLY A 27 -8.68 0.18 36.15
C GLY A 27 -9.09 0.22 34.68
N ALA A 28 -9.38 1.39 34.11
CA ALA A 28 -9.68 1.52 32.68
C ALA A 28 -8.48 1.06 31.81
N SER A 29 -8.79 0.47 30.67
CA SER A 29 -7.82 -0.02 29.69
C SER A 29 -7.54 1.00 28.57
N VAL A 30 -6.54 0.71 27.74
CA VAL A 30 -6.30 1.43 26.49
C VAL A 30 -7.54 1.44 25.58
N ALA A 31 -8.30 0.33 25.50
CA ALA A 31 -9.53 0.25 24.72
C ALA A 31 -10.62 1.20 25.24
N ASP A 32 -10.71 1.38 26.55
CA ASP A 32 -11.66 2.31 27.17
C ASP A 32 -11.31 3.75 26.86
N LEU A 33 -10.01 4.10 26.92
CA LEU A 33 -9.52 5.41 26.51
C LEU A 33 -9.76 5.65 25.01
N PHE A 34 -9.53 4.67 24.15
CA PHE A 34 -9.85 4.80 22.72
C PHE A 34 -11.35 5.06 22.51
N SER A 35 -12.21 4.32 23.21
CA SER A 35 -13.67 4.47 23.13
C SER A 35 -14.13 5.83 23.64
N HIS A 36 -13.45 6.41 24.63
CA HIS A 36 -13.69 7.77 25.10
C HIS A 36 -13.50 8.80 23.97
N TYR A 37 -12.42 8.71 23.19
CA TYR A 37 -12.18 9.59 22.05
C TYR A 37 -13.12 9.32 20.88
N GLN A 38 -13.45 8.05 20.61
CA GLN A 38 -14.40 7.68 19.58
C GLN A 38 -15.79 8.33 19.78
N ARG A 39 -16.23 8.48 21.04
CA ARG A 39 -17.47 9.19 21.36
C ARG A 39 -17.40 10.71 21.16
N ARG A 40 -16.21 11.31 21.34
CA ARG A 40 -15.99 12.75 21.21
C ARG A 40 -15.74 13.18 19.77
N PHE A 41 -15.09 12.34 18.97
CA PHE A 41 -14.66 12.65 17.61
C PHE A 41 -15.08 11.52 16.66
N PRO A 42 -16.13 11.72 15.83
CA PRO A 42 -16.63 10.67 14.93
C PRO A 42 -15.57 10.10 13.97
N ARG A 43 -14.64 10.95 13.49
CA ARG A 43 -13.52 10.55 12.62
C ARG A 43 -12.44 9.72 13.33
N TRP A 44 -12.50 9.57 14.66
CA TRP A 44 -11.52 8.81 15.43
C TRP A 44 -11.55 7.31 15.10
N ALA A 45 -12.72 6.78 14.75
CA ALA A 45 -12.88 5.37 14.39
C ALA A 45 -12.05 4.98 13.15
N ASP A 46 -11.83 5.92 12.23
CA ASP A 46 -11.08 5.70 10.98
C ASP A 46 -9.62 5.30 11.24
N PHE A 47 -9.05 5.71 12.38
CA PHE A 47 -7.65 5.44 12.73
C PHE A 47 -7.46 4.07 13.42
N ARG A 48 -8.54 3.43 13.88
CA ARG A 48 -8.47 2.18 14.65
C ARG A 48 -7.59 1.08 14.03
N PRO A 49 -7.67 0.77 12.71
CA PRO A 49 -6.89 -0.32 12.14
C PRO A 49 -5.38 -0.04 12.04
N SER A 50 -4.95 1.22 12.15
CA SER A 50 -3.56 1.63 11.92
C SER A 50 -2.90 2.31 13.12
N LEU A 51 -3.63 2.52 14.22
CA LEU A 51 -3.16 3.31 15.35
C LEU A 51 -2.42 2.45 16.37
N ALA A 52 -1.11 2.69 16.53
CA ALA A 52 -0.36 2.13 17.64
C ALA A 52 -0.58 2.98 18.90
N VAL A 53 -0.42 2.36 20.07
CA VAL A 53 -0.52 3.04 21.36
C VAL A 53 0.73 2.74 22.17
N ALA A 54 1.30 3.77 22.80
CA ALA A 54 2.34 3.60 23.80
C ALA A 54 1.88 4.14 25.15
N VAL A 55 2.18 3.42 26.22
CA VAL A 55 1.95 3.82 27.62
C VAL A 55 3.32 3.96 28.27
N ASN A 56 3.63 5.14 28.81
CA ASN A 56 4.93 5.47 29.40
C ASN A 56 6.11 5.11 28.49
N GLN A 57 5.98 5.45 27.20
CA GLN A 57 6.97 5.20 26.13
C GLN A 57 7.17 3.73 25.72
N GLU A 58 6.34 2.81 26.20
CA GLU A 58 6.33 1.40 25.78
C GLU A 58 5.07 1.05 24.99
N TYR A 59 5.19 0.28 23.91
CA TYR A 59 4.03 -0.15 23.13
C TYR A 59 3.09 -1.02 23.97
N ALA A 60 1.80 -0.73 23.89
CA ALA A 60 0.76 -1.40 24.64
C ALA A 60 -0.36 -1.89 23.73
N ASP A 61 -0.93 -3.06 24.05
CA ASP A 61 -2.13 -3.54 23.38
C ASP A 61 -3.40 -2.86 23.93
N SER A 62 -4.54 -3.14 23.30
CA SER A 62 -5.81 -2.53 23.69
C SER A 62 -6.31 -2.95 25.07
N ALA A 63 -5.88 -4.10 25.59
CA ALA A 63 -6.30 -4.63 26.89
C ALA A 63 -5.41 -4.14 28.04
N ALA A 64 -4.28 -3.48 27.75
CA ALA A 64 -3.36 -2.97 28.75
C ALA A 64 -4.08 -2.03 29.75
N PRO A 65 -3.94 -2.27 31.07
CA PRO A 65 -4.55 -1.43 32.09
C PRO A 65 -3.77 -0.11 32.24
N LEU A 66 -4.49 0.99 32.39
CA LEU A 66 -3.93 2.31 32.68
C LEU A 66 -3.96 2.60 34.19
N ARG A 67 -3.06 3.47 34.64
CA ARG A 67 -2.93 3.93 36.02
C ARG A 67 -2.93 5.46 36.08
N GLY A 68 -3.26 6.00 37.26
CA GLY A 68 -3.18 7.43 37.49
C GLY A 68 -1.76 7.96 37.30
N GLY A 69 -1.63 9.01 36.48
CA GLY A 69 -0.35 9.64 36.14
C GLY A 69 0.29 9.10 34.85
N ASP A 70 -0.25 8.04 34.24
CA ASP A 70 0.30 7.49 33.00
C ASP A 70 0.27 8.51 31.87
N GLU A 71 1.32 8.47 31.05
CA GLU A 71 1.37 9.12 29.75
C GLU A 71 0.99 8.12 28.66
N VAL A 72 -0.07 8.41 27.90
CA VAL A 72 -0.55 7.56 26.81
C VAL A 72 -0.39 8.31 25.49
N ALA A 73 0.41 7.78 24.59
CA ALA A 73 0.62 8.31 23.25
C ALA A 73 -0.18 7.52 22.23
N PHE A 74 -1.06 8.21 21.50
CA PHE A 74 -1.67 7.66 20.29
C PHE A 74 -0.72 7.92 19.12
N LEU A 75 -0.08 6.86 18.67
CA LEU A 75 0.96 6.87 17.66
C LEU A 75 0.33 6.49 16.32
N PRO A 76 -0.07 7.47 15.49
CA PRO A 76 -0.32 7.16 14.08
C PRO A 76 0.96 6.52 13.51
N PRO A 77 0.86 5.69 12.47
CA PRO A 77 2.00 4.95 11.94
C PRO A 77 3.20 5.89 11.72
N VAL A 78 4.33 5.57 12.36
CA VAL A 78 5.57 6.33 12.25
C VAL A 78 6.30 5.96 10.95
N SER A 79 5.70 6.40 9.84
CA SER A 79 6.30 6.54 8.52
C SER A 79 5.30 7.31 7.66
N GLY A 80 5.53 8.61 7.48
CA GLY A 80 4.87 9.51 6.50
C GLY A 80 3.53 9.07 5.89
N GLY A 81 2.43 9.59 6.45
CA GLY A 81 1.12 9.67 5.80
C GLY A 81 0.28 8.39 5.85
N ALA A 82 -1.04 8.55 6.04
CA ALA A 82 -1.95 7.64 5.36
C ALA A 82 -1.67 7.84 3.87
N THR A 83 -0.95 6.93 3.25
CA THR A 83 -0.67 7.08 1.83
C THR A 83 -1.94 6.66 1.11
N ASP A 84 -2.48 7.54 0.25
CA ASP A 84 -3.56 7.23 -0.70
C ASP A 84 -3.10 6.19 -1.75
N ASP A 85 -2.14 5.32 -1.41
CA ASP A 85 -1.55 4.37 -2.33
C ASP A 85 -2.58 3.31 -2.71
N ILE A 86 -2.53 2.92 -3.98
CA ILE A 86 -3.49 1.99 -4.56
C ILE A 86 -2.74 0.74 -4.96
N VAL A 87 -2.83 -0.31 -4.15
CA VAL A 87 -2.22 -1.61 -4.46
C VAL A 87 -3.31 -2.66 -4.63
N GLU A 88 -3.52 -3.11 -5.87
CA GLU A 88 -4.68 -3.94 -6.19
C GLU A 88 -4.39 -5.02 -7.25
N LEU A 89 -4.87 -6.24 -6.97
CA LEU A 89 -5.09 -7.27 -7.97
C LEU A 89 -6.57 -7.25 -8.36
N ALA A 90 -6.85 -6.70 -9.55
CA ALA A 90 -8.21 -6.46 -10.02
C ALA A 90 -8.76 -7.65 -10.81
N ARG A 91 -10.08 -7.83 -10.76
CA ARG A 91 -10.82 -8.75 -11.66
C ARG A 91 -11.62 -8.00 -12.72
N ALA A 92 -12.15 -6.85 -12.36
CA ALA A 92 -12.84 -5.94 -13.27
C ALA A 92 -11.84 -5.18 -14.17
N PRO A 93 -12.30 -4.62 -15.31
CA PRO A 93 -11.49 -3.69 -16.09
C PRO A 93 -10.94 -2.55 -15.24
N ILE A 94 -9.65 -2.25 -15.42
CA ILE A 94 -9.01 -1.11 -14.78
C ILE A 94 -9.58 0.16 -15.41
N ASN A 95 -9.86 1.19 -14.58
CA ASN A 95 -10.28 2.51 -15.03
C ASN A 95 -9.11 3.52 -14.87
N PRO A 96 -8.29 3.74 -15.91
CA PRO A 96 -7.13 4.63 -15.83
C PRO A 96 -7.47 6.06 -15.43
N GLN A 97 -8.64 6.57 -15.83
CA GLN A 97 -9.03 7.96 -15.57
C GLN A 97 -9.34 8.18 -14.09
N GLU A 98 -10.03 7.23 -13.46
CA GLU A 98 -10.33 7.26 -12.04
C GLU A 98 -9.06 7.14 -11.20
N LEU A 99 -8.15 6.23 -11.56
CA LEU A 99 -6.87 6.10 -10.88
C LEU A 99 -6.02 7.37 -11.02
N LEU A 100 -5.94 7.95 -12.23
CA LEU A 100 -5.24 9.21 -12.45
C LEU A 100 -5.83 10.36 -11.63
N ALA A 101 -7.15 10.45 -11.52
CA ALA A 101 -7.81 11.48 -10.72
C ALA A 101 -7.44 11.37 -9.24
N ARG A 102 -7.37 10.15 -8.70
CA ARG A 102 -6.98 9.87 -7.31
C ARG A 102 -5.51 10.19 -7.01
N LEU A 103 -4.64 10.16 -8.00
CA LEU A 103 -3.21 10.47 -7.80
C LEU A 103 -2.91 11.97 -7.75
N LYS A 104 -3.79 12.84 -8.26
CA LYS A 104 -3.53 14.28 -8.33
C LYS A 104 -3.78 14.98 -6.99
N ALA A 105 -2.81 15.76 -6.52
CA ALA A 105 -3.01 16.72 -5.44
C ALA A 105 -2.38 18.08 -5.73
N PRO A 106 -2.78 19.14 -4.99
CA PRO A 106 -2.23 20.48 -5.14
C PRO A 106 -0.71 20.60 -4.94
N ALA A 107 -0.10 19.67 -4.19
CA ALA A 107 1.35 19.67 -3.94
C ALA A 107 2.18 19.06 -5.08
N ASP A 108 1.53 18.34 -6.01
CA ASP A 108 2.21 17.50 -6.98
C ASP A 108 2.36 18.26 -8.32
N GLY A 109 3.59 18.41 -8.80
CA GLY A 109 3.89 19.05 -10.08
C GLY A 109 3.88 18.08 -11.26
N ALA A 110 3.82 16.76 -11.01
CA ALA A 110 3.80 15.74 -12.04
C ALA A 110 3.08 14.47 -11.58
N VAL A 111 2.44 13.80 -12.54
CA VAL A 111 2.03 12.40 -12.44
C VAL A 111 2.58 11.68 -13.67
N VAL A 112 3.29 10.58 -13.48
CA VAL A 112 3.77 9.71 -14.55
C VAL A 112 3.00 8.39 -14.47
N VAL A 113 2.55 7.92 -15.63
CA VAL A 113 1.75 6.69 -15.75
C VAL A 113 2.43 5.74 -16.73
N PHE A 114 2.51 4.47 -16.33
CA PHE A 114 2.74 3.34 -17.21
C PHE A 114 1.44 2.55 -17.35
N ASP A 115 0.95 2.45 -18.59
CA ASP A 115 -0.24 1.68 -18.95
C ASP A 115 0.16 0.49 -19.84
N GLY A 116 0.12 -0.71 -19.27
CA GLY A 116 0.40 -1.95 -19.97
C GLY A 116 -0.85 -2.41 -20.71
N ILE A 117 -0.85 -2.27 -22.03
CA ILE A 117 -2.02 -2.54 -22.88
C ILE A 117 -1.86 -3.88 -23.62
N VAL A 118 -2.92 -4.66 -23.68
CA VAL A 118 -2.96 -5.90 -24.48
C VAL A 118 -2.85 -5.59 -25.97
N ARG A 119 -1.77 -6.07 -26.61
CA ARG A 119 -1.52 -5.87 -28.05
C ARG A 119 -2.13 -6.99 -28.87
N ASN A 120 -2.56 -6.67 -30.10
CA ASN A 120 -3.10 -7.63 -31.07
C ASN A 120 -2.05 -8.53 -31.74
N GLN A 121 -0.76 -8.32 -31.46
CA GLN A 121 0.33 -9.11 -32.03
C GLN A 121 1.41 -9.40 -30.99
N SER A 122 1.94 -10.61 -31.04
CA SER A 122 3.07 -11.08 -30.24
C SER A 122 3.92 -12.03 -31.05
N LYS A 123 5.24 -11.79 -31.12
CA LYS A 123 6.22 -12.60 -31.86
C LYS A 123 5.77 -12.93 -33.31
N GLY A 124 5.18 -11.96 -34.00
CA GLY A 124 4.69 -12.11 -35.38
C GLY A 124 3.36 -12.86 -35.55
N ARG A 125 2.68 -13.22 -34.45
CA ARG A 125 1.40 -13.93 -34.44
C ARG A 125 0.27 -13.01 -33.97
N GLN A 126 -0.93 -13.19 -34.52
CA GLN A 126 -2.12 -12.46 -34.10
C GLN A 126 -2.64 -12.99 -32.76
N THR A 127 -2.51 -12.19 -31.71
CA THR A 127 -3.04 -12.48 -30.38
C THR A 127 -4.54 -12.16 -30.35
N LEU A 128 -5.35 -13.09 -29.82
CA LEU A 128 -6.79 -12.92 -29.64
C LEU A 128 -7.12 -12.29 -28.29
N TYR A 129 -6.50 -12.80 -27.22
CA TYR A 129 -6.66 -12.31 -25.86
C TYR A 129 -5.52 -12.82 -24.97
N LEU A 130 -5.42 -12.27 -23.78
CA LEU A 130 -4.51 -12.74 -22.72
C LEU A 130 -5.31 -13.31 -21.56
N ASP A 131 -4.69 -14.24 -20.82
CA ASP A 131 -5.18 -14.68 -19.52
C ASP A 131 -4.05 -14.53 -18.49
N TYR A 132 -4.37 -13.99 -17.33
CA TYR A 132 -3.42 -13.71 -16.26
C TYR A 132 -3.77 -14.46 -14.99
N GLU A 133 -2.79 -15.17 -14.45
CA GLU A 133 -2.87 -15.90 -13.19
C GLU A 133 -1.82 -15.39 -12.22
N ALA A 134 -2.06 -15.49 -10.92
CA ALA A 134 -1.14 -15.01 -9.91
C ALA A 134 -1.19 -15.84 -8.63
N TYR A 135 -0.07 -15.88 -7.92
CA TYR A 135 -0.08 -16.27 -6.51
C TYR A 135 -0.49 -15.05 -5.67
N GLU A 136 -1.79 -14.78 -5.60
CA GLU A 136 -2.32 -13.49 -5.16
C GLU A 136 -1.80 -12.97 -3.81
N PRO A 137 -1.73 -13.77 -2.72
CA PRO A 137 -1.21 -13.27 -1.44
C PRO A 137 0.24 -12.79 -1.54
N MET A 138 1.08 -13.54 -2.27
CA MET A 138 2.48 -13.17 -2.46
C MET A 138 2.63 -12.01 -3.44
N ALA A 139 1.83 -11.98 -4.50
CA ALA A 139 1.82 -10.89 -5.47
C ALA A 139 1.46 -9.56 -4.82
N ARG A 140 0.39 -9.52 -4.01
CA ARG A 140 -0.01 -8.33 -3.25
C ARG A 140 1.11 -7.84 -2.35
N ARG A 141 1.68 -8.73 -1.52
CA ARG A 141 2.79 -8.39 -0.61
C ARG A 141 3.97 -7.78 -1.37
N GLN A 142 4.35 -8.38 -2.50
CA GLN A 142 5.46 -7.85 -3.30
C GLN A 142 5.14 -6.51 -3.97
N MET A 143 3.89 -6.28 -4.38
CA MET A 143 3.47 -4.97 -4.90
C MET A 143 3.51 -3.89 -3.81
N GLU A 144 3.16 -4.23 -2.56
CA GLU A 144 3.30 -3.33 -1.40
C GLU A 144 4.78 -3.05 -1.06
N GLU A 145 5.65 -4.07 -1.16
CA GLU A 145 7.10 -3.91 -1.03
C GLU A 145 7.65 -2.96 -2.10
N ILE A 146 7.16 -3.03 -3.34
CA ILE A 146 7.54 -2.07 -4.41
C ILE A 146 7.19 -0.66 -3.98
N VAL A 147 5.96 -0.40 -3.55
CA VAL A 147 5.53 0.93 -3.11
C VAL A 147 6.41 1.45 -1.97
N THR A 148 6.70 0.60 -0.99
CA THR A 148 7.59 0.92 0.14
C THR A 148 9.00 1.27 -0.35
N GLU A 149 9.55 0.49 -1.27
CA GLU A 149 10.86 0.72 -1.89
C GLU A 149 10.88 2.08 -2.61
N LEU A 150 9.84 2.41 -3.39
CA LEU A 150 9.76 3.69 -4.10
C LEU A 150 9.80 4.88 -3.15
N ARG A 151 9.02 4.83 -2.06
CA ARG A 151 8.96 5.90 -1.06
C ARG A 151 10.27 6.11 -0.32
N SER A 152 11.01 5.03 -0.09
CA SER A 152 12.30 5.12 0.58
C SER A 152 13.41 5.73 -0.29
N ARG A 153 13.27 5.65 -1.63
CA ARG A 153 14.31 6.01 -2.59
C ARG A 153 14.06 7.32 -3.31
N TRP A 154 12.80 7.67 -3.55
CA TRP A 154 12.43 8.87 -4.30
C TRP A 154 11.44 9.72 -3.49
N ALA A 155 11.53 11.04 -3.67
CA ALA A 155 10.54 11.98 -3.15
C ALA A 155 9.26 11.90 -4.00
N VAL A 156 8.43 10.89 -3.71
CA VAL A 156 7.14 10.63 -4.37
C VAL A 156 5.99 10.74 -3.37
N ASP A 157 4.86 11.23 -3.84
CA ASP A 157 3.72 11.60 -3.00
C ASP A 157 2.66 10.49 -2.96
N ARG A 158 2.12 10.08 -4.11
CA ARG A 158 1.19 8.93 -4.23
C ARG A 158 1.66 7.93 -5.27
N VAL A 159 1.41 6.65 -4.99
CA VAL A 159 1.77 5.53 -5.86
C VAL A 159 0.57 4.60 -6.04
N ALA A 160 0.31 4.21 -7.28
CA ALA A 160 -0.64 3.17 -7.61
C ALA A 160 0.05 2.07 -8.39
N VAL A 161 -0.21 0.82 -8.01
CA VAL A 161 0.23 -0.40 -8.70
C VAL A 161 -0.99 -1.32 -8.76
N VAL A 162 -1.62 -1.38 -9.94
CA VAL A 162 -2.82 -2.19 -10.18
C VAL A 162 -2.53 -3.19 -11.29
N HIS A 163 -2.81 -4.47 -11.05
CA HIS A 163 -2.69 -5.50 -12.08
C HIS A 163 -4.01 -6.28 -12.20
N ARG A 164 -4.50 -6.45 -13.42
CA ARG A 164 -5.72 -7.22 -13.69
C ARG A 164 -5.39 -8.69 -13.91
N LEU A 165 -6.23 -9.56 -13.34
CA LEU A 165 -6.15 -11.02 -13.48
C LEU A 165 -7.34 -11.56 -14.29
N GLY A 166 -7.19 -12.77 -14.81
CA GLY A 166 -8.16 -13.43 -15.69
C GLY A 166 -8.00 -12.99 -17.14
N ARG A 167 -9.10 -13.12 -17.91
CA ARG A 167 -9.10 -12.86 -19.35
C ARG A 167 -9.18 -11.37 -19.70
N LEU A 168 -8.29 -10.93 -20.59
CA LEU A 168 -8.24 -9.58 -21.15
C LEU A 168 -8.27 -9.56 -22.67
N GLN A 169 -9.11 -8.69 -23.22
CA GLN A 169 -9.22 -8.44 -24.66
C GLN A 169 -8.12 -7.48 -25.15
N ILE A 170 -7.92 -7.47 -26.47
CA ILE A 170 -7.05 -6.50 -27.14
C ILE A 170 -7.47 -5.07 -26.80
N GLY A 171 -6.48 -4.23 -26.47
CA GLY A 171 -6.70 -2.82 -26.11
C GLY A 171 -7.02 -2.59 -24.64
N GLU A 172 -7.27 -3.62 -23.85
CA GLU A 172 -7.50 -3.46 -22.42
C GLU A 172 -6.19 -3.25 -21.64
N THR A 173 -6.27 -2.51 -20.54
CA THR A 173 -5.17 -2.35 -19.56
C THR A 173 -5.02 -3.61 -18.72
N SER A 174 -3.84 -4.23 -18.78
CA SER A 174 -3.45 -5.38 -17.95
C SER A 174 -2.74 -4.97 -16.67
N VAL A 175 -1.93 -3.92 -16.73
CA VAL A 175 -1.22 -3.37 -15.57
C VAL A 175 -1.21 -1.85 -15.68
N TRP A 176 -1.46 -1.18 -14.57
CA TRP A 176 -1.46 0.26 -14.49
C TRP A 176 -0.63 0.70 -13.29
N ILE A 177 0.39 1.51 -13.55
CA ILE A 177 1.24 2.08 -12.51
C ILE A 177 1.20 3.59 -12.66
N GLY A 178 0.93 4.30 -11.57
CA GLY A 178 0.94 5.75 -11.54
C GLY A 178 1.72 6.26 -10.34
N VAL A 179 2.57 7.26 -10.54
CA VAL A 179 3.38 7.87 -9.49
C VAL A 179 3.26 9.39 -9.58
N SER A 180 2.86 10.04 -8.49
CA SER A 180 2.87 11.49 -8.36
C SER A 180 4.08 11.98 -7.57
N ALA A 181 4.54 13.18 -7.91
CA ALA A 181 5.61 13.86 -7.19
C ALA A 181 5.54 15.38 -7.42
N ALA A 182 6.07 16.15 -6.49
CA ALA A 182 6.35 17.58 -6.68
C ALA A 182 7.16 17.89 -7.96
N HIS A 183 8.08 17.00 -8.36
CA HIS A 183 8.93 17.17 -9.54
C HIS A 183 8.98 15.92 -10.43
N ARG A 184 8.89 16.14 -11.74
CA ARG A 184 8.80 15.08 -12.77
C ARG A 184 9.91 14.03 -12.73
N ALA A 185 11.14 14.41 -12.34
CA ALA A 185 12.29 13.48 -12.37
C ALA A 185 12.05 12.27 -11.46
N ALA A 186 11.65 12.52 -10.21
CA ALA A 186 11.32 11.48 -9.25
C ALA A 186 10.17 10.59 -9.75
N ALA A 187 9.11 11.18 -10.32
CA ALA A 187 7.97 10.42 -10.84
C ALA A 187 8.36 9.49 -12.01
N PHE A 188 9.19 9.97 -12.96
CA PHE A 188 9.65 9.15 -14.09
C PHE A 188 10.52 7.97 -13.64
N GLU A 189 11.51 8.23 -12.78
CA GLU A 189 12.43 7.20 -12.29
C GLU A 189 11.70 6.15 -11.45
N ALA A 190 10.85 6.58 -10.52
CA ALA A 190 10.08 5.68 -9.67
C ALA A 190 9.08 4.85 -10.48
N CYS A 191 8.34 5.45 -11.43
CA CYS A 191 7.38 4.72 -12.26
C CYS A 191 8.08 3.65 -13.13
N ARG A 192 9.25 3.97 -13.70
CA ARG A 192 10.05 2.99 -14.43
C ARG A 192 10.54 1.88 -13.51
N HIS A 193 11.09 2.23 -12.35
CA HIS A 193 11.56 1.23 -11.38
C HIS A 193 10.46 0.27 -10.96
N ALA A 194 9.25 0.79 -10.72
CA ALA A 194 8.10 0.00 -10.32
C ALA A 194 7.73 -1.10 -11.33
N ILE A 195 7.66 -0.78 -12.64
CA ILE A 195 7.32 -1.78 -13.66
C ILE A 195 8.42 -2.83 -13.83
N GLU A 196 9.70 -2.43 -13.80
CA GLU A 196 10.83 -3.36 -13.88
C GLU A 196 10.86 -4.30 -12.67
N ARG A 197 10.64 -3.76 -11.46
CA ARG A 197 10.58 -4.56 -10.23
C ARG A 197 9.37 -5.51 -10.27
N LEU A 198 8.21 -5.03 -10.70
CA LEU A 198 7.00 -5.86 -10.83
C LEU A 198 7.26 -7.07 -11.71
N LYS A 199 7.75 -6.87 -12.93
CA LYS A 199 8.02 -7.94 -13.90
C LYS A 199 9.04 -8.96 -13.41
N ARG A 200 10.02 -8.52 -12.62
CA ARG A 200 11.11 -9.37 -12.14
C ARG A 200 10.72 -10.27 -10.98
N THR A 201 9.72 -9.91 -10.19
CA THR A 201 9.58 -10.48 -8.84
C THR A 201 8.15 -10.86 -8.45
N VAL A 202 7.15 -10.12 -8.94
CA VAL A 202 5.75 -10.35 -8.59
C VAL A 202 5.26 -11.59 -9.34
N PRO A 203 4.78 -12.64 -8.64
CA PRO A 203 4.39 -13.91 -9.24
C PRO A 203 3.05 -13.80 -9.98
N ILE A 204 3.10 -13.21 -11.18
CA ILE A 204 2.00 -13.07 -12.12
C ILE A 204 2.45 -13.66 -13.46
N TRP A 205 1.68 -14.61 -13.96
CA TRP A 205 1.94 -15.29 -15.22
C TRP A 205 0.93 -14.89 -16.28
N LYS A 206 1.39 -14.87 -17.52
CA LYS A 206 0.60 -14.46 -18.68
C LYS A 206 0.53 -15.59 -19.68
N LYS A 207 -0.68 -15.91 -20.11
CA LYS A 207 -0.94 -16.84 -21.21
C LYS A 207 -1.47 -16.09 -22.41
N GLU A 208 -0.86 -16.29 -23.57
CA GLU A 208 -1.27 -15.70 -24.84
C GLU A 208 -2.12 -16.71 -25.63
N TYR A 209 -3.29 -16.28 -26.08
CA TYR A 209 -4.18 -17.08 -26.92
C TYR A 209 -4.17 -16.58 -28.35
N PHE A 210 -4.04 -17.50 -29.30
CA PHE A 210 -3.98 -17.30 -30.74
C PHE A 210 -5.06 -18.15 -31.42
N ALA A 211 -5.29 -17.96 -32.72
CA ALA A 211 -6.27 -18.74 -33.48
C ALA A 211 -5.94 -20.25 -33.55
N ASP A 212 -4.65 -20.59 -33.44
CA ASP A 212 -4.09 -21.94 -33.60
C ASP A 212 -3.67 -22.58 -32.27
N GLY A 213 -3.82 -21.90 -31.13
CA GLY A 213 -3.47 -22.45 -29.82
C GLY A 213 -3.15 -21.40 -28.76
N ALA A 214 -2.58 -21.83 -27.63
CA ALA A 214 -2.22 -20.96 -26.52
C ALA A 214 -0.82 -21.27 -25.98
N VAL A 215 -0.11 -20.23 -25.54
CA VAL A 215 1.27 -20.34 -25.05
C VAL A 215 1.42 -19.57 -23.74
N TRP A 216 2.01 -20.20 -22.72
CA TRP A 216 2.46 -19.50 -21.53
C TRP A 216 3.72 -18.70 -21.84
N VAL A 217 3.74 -17.43 -21.46
CA VAL A 217 4.92 -16.59 -21.64
C VAL A 217 5.81 -16.78 -20.43
N GLU A 218 7.05 -17.22 -20.68
CA GLU A 218 8.09 -17.28 -19.66
C GLU A 218 8.31 -15.88 -19.07
N GLY A 219 8.20 -15.77 -17.74
CA GLY A 219 8.55 -14.57 -16.99
C GLY A 219 10.07 -14.40 -16.88
N GLU A 220 10.52 -13.26 -16.38
CA GLU A 220 11.92 -13.10 -15.99
C GLU A 220 12.24 -14.06 -14.83
N GLN A 221 13.43 -14.66 -14.84
CA GLN A 221 13.85 -15.49 -13.72
C GLN A 221 13.99 -14.62 -12.47
N PRO A 222 13.55 -15.11 -11.29
CA PRO A 222 13.79 -14.40 -10.04
C PRO A 222 15.30 -14.20 -9.83
N PRO A 223 15.73 -13.09 -9.22
CA PRO A 223 17.14 -12.86 -8.91
C PRO A 223 17.74 -14.00 -8.10
N ALA A 224 18.99 -14.39 -8.40
CA ALA A 224 19.71 -15.47 -7.71
C ALA A 224 19.81 -15.29 -6.18
N GLU A 225 19.68 -14.05 -5.69
CA GLU A 225 19.66 -13.71 -4.26
C GLU A 225 18.46 -14.31 -3.50
N LEU A 226 17.41 -14.75 -4.19
CA LEU A 226 16.27 -15.47 -3.60
C LEU A 226 16.50 -16.99 -3.45
N GLU A 227 17.58 -17.54 -4.00
CA GLU A 227 17.90 -18.98 -3.88
C GLU A 227 18.56 -19.34 -2.54
N ALA A 228 19.02 -18.36 -1.76
CA ALA A 228 19.73 -18.59 -0.51
C ALA A 228 18.89 -18.21 0.71
N SER A 229 18.04 -19.12 1.17
CA SER A 229 17.77 -19.25 2.60
C SER A 229 18.38 -20.58 3.04
N PRO A 230 19.49 -20.60 3.79
CA PRO A 230 19.94 -21.83 4.41
C PRO A 230 18.81 -22.29 5.32
N ALA A 231 18.41 -23.55 5.16
CA ALA A 231 17.60 -24.23 6.16
C ALA A 231 18.22 -23.98 7.53
N ARG A 232 17.41 -23.55 8.50
CA ARG A 232 17.82 -23.51 9.91
C ARG A 232 18.40 -24.88 10.23
N GLN A 233 19.70 -24.94 10.49
CA GLN A 233 20.26 -26.07 11.23
C GLN A 233 19.70 -25.94 12.64
N GLU A 234 18.74 -26.80 12.94
CA GLU A 234 18.32 -27.09 14.31
C GLU A 234 19.49 -27.73 15.05
N SER A 235 19.83 -27.16 16.20
CA SER A 235 20.69 -27.74 17.24
C SER A 235 19.91 -27.78 18.54
#